data_AF-A0A9P6L020-F1
#
_entry.id   AF-A0A9P6L020-F1
#
_cell.length_a   1.000
_cell.length_b   1.000
_cell.length_c   1.000
_cell.angle_alpha   90.00
_cell.angle_beta   90.00
_cell.angle_gamma   90.00
#
_symmetry.space_group_name_H-M   'P 1'
#
loop_
_entity.id
_entity.type
_entity.pdbx_description
1 polymer ?
#
loop_
_entity_poly.entity_id
_entity_poly.type
_entity_poly.pdbx_seq_one_letter_code
_entity_poly.pdbx_strand_id
1 'polypeptide(L)'
;MIHRILDIVAKEDSFSLFSNNVSPSIFSILQYNLRTTKDIKTALLMFFKNVIDTALPDSLYWAEACRMYKFVNRLFQEIDEIAREGTTNDDITDCYIESISEFVEDIEVEIVKNHIHFITR
;
A
#
# COMPACT_ATOMS: atom_id res chain seq x y z
N MET A 1 -0.41 -5.72 -7.86
CA MET A 1 -1.27 -4.74 -7.16
C MET A 1 -1.23 -4.93 -5.64
N ILE A 2 -1.65 -6.08 -5.10
CA ILE A 2 -1.66 -6.32 -3.64
C ILE A 2 -0.31 -6.12 -2.95
N HIS A 3 0.77 -6.66 -3.52
CA HIS A 3 2.13 -6.48 -2.97
C HIS A 3 2.53 -5.01 -2.89
N ARG A 4 2.24 -4.21 -3.93
CA ARG A 4 2.52 -2.76 -3.92
C ARG A 4 1.77 -2.02 -2.81
N ILE A 5 0.49 -2.34 -2.61
CA ILE A 5 -0.31 -1.75 -1.52
C ILE A 5 0.30 -2.13 -0.16
N LEU A 6 0.69 -3.40 0.00
CA LEU A 6 1.34 -3.87 1.23
C LEU A 6 2.69 -3.19 1.46
N ASP A 7 3.47 -2.96 0.41
CA ASP A 7 4.76 -2.26 0.52
C ASP A 7 4.56 -0.78 0.93
N ILE A 8 3.53 -0.11 0.40
CA ILE A 8 3.16 1.25 0.82
C ILE A 8 2.78 1.25 2.31
N VAL A 9 1.94 0.31 2.74
CA VAL A 9 1.54 0.19 4.15
C VAL A 9 2.74 -0.18 5.04
N ALA A 10 3.66 -1.02 4.57
CA ALA A 10 4.87 -1.39 5.30
C ALA A 10 5.83 -0.20 5.46
N LYS A 11 5.99 0.64 4.43
CA LYS A 11 6.80 1.86 4.49
C LYS A 11 6.24 2.90 5.43
N GLU A 12 4.92 2.98 5.53
CA GLU A 12 4.25 3.92 6.44
C GLU A 12 4.38 3.50 7.90
N ASP A 13 4.60 2.21 8.22
CA ASP A 13 4.79 1.69 9.58
C ASP A 13 6.12 2.18 10.21
N SER A 14 6.08 3.39 10.76
CA SER A 14 7.22 4.15 11.29
C SER A 14 8.09 3.39 12.29
N PHE A 15 7.49 2.48 13.04
CA PHE A 15 8.16 1.71 14.09
C PHE A 15 8.43 0.26 13.69
N SER A 16 8.08 -0.13 12.46
CA SER A 16 8.19 -1.49 11.96
C SER A 16 7.51 -2.54 12.87
N LEU A 17 6.40 -2.16 13.51
CA LEU A 17 5.68 -3.02 14.47
C LEU A 17 4.79 -4.05 13.79
N PHE A 18 4.41 -3.80 12.54
CA PHE A 18 3.43 -4.59 11.79
C PHE A 18 3.98 -5.06 10.44
N SER A 19 5.18 -4.60 10.07
CA SER A 19 5.90 -4.97 8.85
C SER A 19 6.93 -6.08 9.12
N ASN A 20 8.02 -6.14 8.35
CA ASN A 20 8.88 -7.31 8.24
C ASN A 20 9.44 -7.81 9.58
N ASN A 21 9.62 -9.13 9.70
CA ASN A 21 10.16 -9.84 10.87
C ASN A 21 9.28 -9.83 12.14
N VAL A 22 7.99 -9.48 12.03
CA VAL A 22 7.01 -9.57 13.13
C VAL A 22 5.92 -10.60 12.80
N SER A 23 5.39 -11.27 13.81
CA SER A 23 4.25 -12.18 13.67
C SER A 23 3.18 -11.86 14.73
N PRO A 24 1.94 -11.52 14.33
CA PRO A 24 1.44 -11.42 12.95
C PRO A 24 1.88 -10.11 12.27
N SER A 25 2.22 -10.17 10.96
CA SER A 25 2.51 -8.99 10.12
C SER A 25 1.35 -8.67 9.17
N ILE A 26 1.35 -7.48 8.58
CA ILE A 26 0.40 -7.10 7.52
C ILE A 26 0.46 -8.04 6.30
N PHE A 27 1.60 -8.69 6.05
CA PHE A 27 1.75 -9.64 4.95
C PHE A 27 1.01 -10.96 5.21
N SER A 28 0.59 -11.22 6.45
CA SER A 28 -0.25 -12.38 6.78
C SER A 28 -1.58 -12.36 6.02
N ILE A 29 -2.06 -11.19 5.58
CA ILE A 29 -3.31 -11.10 4.81
C ILE A 29 -3.24 -11.80 3.45
N LEU A 30 -2.02 -12.06 2.92
CA LEU A 30 -1.81 -12.79 1.67
C LEU A 30 -2.29 -14.25 1.75
N GLN A 31 -2.52 -14.77 2.96
CA GLN A 31 -3.09 -16.10 3.16
C GLN A 31 -4.60 -16.14 2.83
N TYR A 32 -5.27 -15.00 2.75
CA TYR A 32 -6.69 -14.91 2.39
C TYR A 32 -6.89 -14.83 0.86
N ASN A 33 -8.05 -15.26 0.38
CA ASN A 33 -8.43 -15.16 -1.04
C ASN A 33 -8.91 -13.74 -1.37
N LEU A 34 -7.98 -12.81 -1.54
CA LEU A 34 -8.23 -11.40 -1.82
C LEU A 34 -8.32 -11.17 -3.33
N ARG A 35 -9.50 -10.80 -3.85
CA ARG A 35 -9.73 -10.66 -5.30
C ARG A 35 -9.84 -9.21 -5.75
N THR A 36 -10.24 -8.32 -4.86
CA THR A 36 -10.52 -6.92 -5.17
C THR A 36 -9.76 -5.97 -4.24
N THR A 37 -9.59 -4.74 -4.69
CA THR A 37 -9.05 -3.63 -3.87
C THR A 37 -9.84 -3.46 -2.57
N LYS A 38 -11.17 -3.66 -2.62
CA LYS A 38 -12.04 -3.64 -1.45
C LYS A 38 -11.75 -4.77 -0.46
N ASP A 39 -11.42 -5.97 -0.94
CA ASP A 39 -11.04 -7.10 -0.08
C ASP A 39 -9.74 -6.78 0.65
N ILE A 40 -8.75 -6.20 -0.05
CA ILE A 40 -7.46 -5.79 0.51
C ILE A 40 -7.67 -4.74 1.61
N LYS A 41 -8.49 -3.70 1.33
CA LYS A 41 -8.87 -2.69 2.32
C LYS A 41 -9.47 -3.33 3.57
N THR A 42 -10.44 -4.21 3.37
CA THR A 42 -11.16 -4.87 4.46
C THR A 42 -10.21 -5.71 5.31
N ALA A 43 -9.33 -6.50 4.69
CA ALA A 43 -8.36 -7.31 5.39
C ALA A 43 -7.36 -6.48 6.21
N LEU A 44 -6.84 -5.37 5.65
CA LEU A 44 -5.96 -4.45 6.36
C LEU A 44 -6.65 -3.76 7.54
N LEU A 45 -7.88 -3.26 7.33
CA LEU A 45 -8.65 -2.63 8.41
C LEU A 45 -8.97 -3.64 9.53
N MET A 46 -9.31 -4.88 9.19
CA MET A 46 -9.50 -5.94 10.18
C MET A 46 -8.22 -6.26 10.94
N PHE A 47 -7.07 -6.33 10.26
CA PHE A 47 -5.78 -6.53 10.90
C PHE A 47 -5.51 -5.47 11.97
N PHE A 48 -5.57 -4.18 11.62
CA PHE A 48 -5.30 -3.10 12.58
C PHE A 48 -6.40 -2.99 13.64
N LYS A 49 -7.66 -3.26 13.29
CA LYS A 49 -8.75 -3.29 14.27
C LYS A 49 -8.53 -4.36 15.34
N ASN A 50 -8.10 -5.57 14.94
CA ASN A 50 -7.77 -6.62 15.89
C ASN A 50 -6.63 -6.21 16.83
N VAL A 51 -5.61 -5.51 16.32
CA VAL A 51 -4.53 -4.98 17.17
C VAL A 51 -5.06 -3.92 18.13
N ILE A 52 -5.89 -2.98 17.67
CA ILE A 52 -6.51 -1.94 18.52
C ILE A 52 -7.36 -2.56 19.62
N ASP A 53 -8.15 -3.58 19.30
CA ASP A 53 -9.08 -4.22 20.24
C ASP A 53 -8.35 -5.12 21.27
N THR A 54 -7.09 -5.52 21.00
CA THR A 54 -6.32 -6.44 21.87
C THR A 54 -5.13 -5.79 22.59
N ALA A 55 -4.55 -4.72 22.05
CA ALA A 55 -3.42 -4.03 22.65
C ALA A 55 -3.84 -3.25 23.90
N LEU A 56 -2.89 -3.07 24.82
CA LEU A 56 -3.08 -2.21 25.98
C LEU A 56 -3.38 -0.77 25.50
N PRO A 57 -4.46 -0.12 25.98
CA PRO A 57 -4.74 1.28 25.64
C PRO A 57 -3.53 2.18 25.91
N ASP A 58 -3.33 3.18 25.06
CA ASP A 58 -2.20 4.14 25.11
C ASP A 58 -0.80 3.52 24.97
N SER A 59 -0.69 2.22 24.71
CA SER A 59 0.60 1.61 24.32
C SER A 59 1.05 2.07 22.94
N LEU A 60 2.35 1.95 22.67
CA LEU A 60 2.92 2.22 21.34
C LEU A 60 2.21 1.43 20.24
N TYR A 61 1.94 0.14 20.49
CA TYR A 61 1.20 -0.72 19.56
C TYR A 61 -0.22 -0.20 19.28
N TRP A 62 -0.94 0.20 20.33
CA TRP A 62 -2.30 0.73 20.18
C TRP A 62 -2.32 2.05 19.41
N ALA A 63 -1.41 2.97 19.76
CA ALA A 63 -1.30 4.28 19.14
C ALA A 63 -0.93 4.16 17.65
N GLU A 64 0.05 3.31 17.34
CA GLU A 64 0.48 3.09 15.96
C GLU A 64 -0.60 2.35 15.15
N ALA A 65 -1.26 1.34 15.72
CA ALA A 65 -2.37 0.67 15.04
C ALA A 65 -3.53 1.63 14.72
N CYS A 66 -3.86 2.55 15.63
CA CYS A 66 -4.83 3.61 15.38
C CYS A 66 -4.40 4.54 14.22
N ARG A 67 -3.12 4.90 14.16
CA ARG A 67 -2.55 5.73 13.07
C ARG A 67 -2.62 4.99 11.74
N MET A 68 -2.18 3.74 11.71
CA MET A 68 -2.17 2.88 10.53
C MET A 68 -3.60 2.59 10.02
N TYR A 69 -4.56 2.37 10.91
CA TYR A 69 -5.97 2.21 10.55
C TYR A 69 -6.51 3.45 9.82
N LYS A 70 -6.17 4.65 10.28
CA LYS A 70 -6.55 5.91 9.62
C LYS A 70 -5.83 6.07 8.28
N PHE A 71 -4.54 5.74 8.22
CA PHE A 71 -3.77 5.75 6.99
C PHE A 71 -4.39 4.86 5.91
N VAL A 72 -4.71 3.60 6.23
CA VAL A 72 -5.37 2.68 5.29
C VAL A 72 -6.70 3.26 4.80
N ASN A 73 -7.50 3.90 5.66
CA ASN A 73 -8.72 4.54 5.19
C ASN A 73 -8.46 5.67 4.17
N ARG A 74 -7.48 6.53 4.40
CA ARG A 74 -7.10 7.61 3.49
C ARG A 74 -6.53 7.09 2.17
N LEU A 75 -5.59 6.15 2.22
CA LEU A 75 -4.98 5.53 1.04
C LEU A 75 -6.06 4.99 0.09
N PHE A 76 -7.05 4.28 0.62
CA PHE A 76 -8.11 3.73 -0.21
C PHE A 76 -9.18 4.76 -0.61
N GLN A 77 -9.31 5.87 0.10
CA GLN A 77 -10.13 7.01 -0.37
C GLN A 77 -9.46 7.65 -1.59
N GLU A 78 -8.15 7.89 -1.56
CA GLU A 78 -7.40 8.43 -2.69
C GLU A 78 -7.46 7.50 -3.91
N ILE A 79 -7.29 6.18 -3.71
CA ILE A 79 -7.45 5.19 -4.80
C ILE A 79 -8.87 5.24 -5.40
N ASP A 80 -9.90 5.36 -4.56
CA ASP A 80 -11.30 5.45 -5.01
C ASP A 80 -11.58 6.77 -5.75
N GLU A 81 -10.99 7.88 -5.31
CA GLU A 81 -11.12 9.20 -5.95
C GLU A 81 -10.46 9.21 -7.32
N ILE A 82 -9.23 8.70 -7.43
CA ILE A 82 -8.52 8.55 -8.70
C ILE A 82 -9.27 7.62 -9.64
N ALA A 83 -9.83 6.51 -9.16
CA ALA A 83 -10.62 5.60 -9.99
C ALA A 83 -11.90 6.26 -10.54
N ARG A 84 -12.48 7.23 -9.82
CA ARG A 84 -13.64 8.00 -10.29
C ARG A 84 -13.22 9.07 -11.30
N GLU A 85 -12.13 9.78 -11.05
CA GLU A 85 -11.58 10.81 -11.96
C GLU A 85 -11.00 10.18 -13.25
N GLY A 86 -10.44 8.97 -13.14
CA GLY A 86 -9.88 8.15 -14.20
C GLY A 86 -10.91 7.58 -15.20
N THR A 87 -12.22 7.76 -14.97
CA THR A 87 -13.22 7.50 -16.03
C THR A 87 -13.08 8.43 -17.25
N THR A 88 -12.11 9.35 -17.23
CA THR A 88 -11.74 10.22 -18.35
C THR A 88 -10.30 10.08 -18.88
N ASN A 89 -9.39 9.33 -18.26
CA ASN A 89 -8.05 9.04 -18.82
C ASN A 89 -7.30 7.97 -18.00
N ASP A 90 -6.99 6.83 -18.62
CA ASP A 90 -6.23 5.73 -18.03
C ASP A 90 -4.78 6.11 -17.63
N ASP A 91 -4.26 7.26 -18.08
CA ASP A 91 -2.89 7.73 -17.82
C ASP A 91 -2.62 8.19 -16.37
N ILE A 92 -3.63 8.53 -15.57
CA ILE A 92 -3.43 9.18 -14.25
C ILE A 92 -3.04 8.18 -13.16
N THR A 93 -3.52 6.94 -13.26
CA THR A 93 -3.17 5.87 -12.32
C THR A 93 -1.70 5.48 -12.47
N ASP A 94 -1.21 5.47 -13.71
CA ASP A 94 0.21 5.24 -14.00
C ASP A 94 1.06 6.44 -13.56
N CYS A 95 0.61 7.68 -13.76
CA CYS A 95 1.27 8.88 -13.21
C CYS A 95 1.38 8.87 -11.67
N TYR A 96 0.39 8.37 -10.92
CA TYR A 96 0.49 8.31 -9.46
C TYR A 96 1.45 7.20 -9.00
N ILE A 97 1.42 6.04 -9.68
CA ILE A 97 2.41 4.97 -9.47
C ILE A 97 3.82 5.46 -9.82
N GLU A 98 3.99 6.26 -10.88
CA GLU A 98 5.24 6.93 -11.23
C GLU A 98 5.66 7.96 -10.17
N SER A 99 4.74 8.80 -9.66
CA SER A 99 5.04 9.78 -8.60
C SER A 99 5.47 9.12 -7.28
N ILE A 100 4.96 7.92 -6.99
CA ILE A 100 5.38 7.11 -5.84
C ILE A 100 6.72 6.38 -6.14
N SER A 101 6.99 6.07 -7.40
CA SER A 101 8.25 5.45 -7.86
C SER A 101 9.40 6.45 -7.87
N GLU A 102 9.15 7.73 -8.13
CA GLU A 102 10.13 8.83 -7.99
C GLU A 102 10.60 9.03 -6.54
N PHE A 103 9.88 8.46 -5.56
CA PHE A 103 10.29 8.45 -4.15
C PHE A 103 11.22 7.27 -3.78
N VAL A 104 11.55 6.40 -4.74
CA VAL A 104 12.48 5.27 -4.57
C VAL A 104 13.66 5.48 -5.52
N GLU A 105 14.66 6.17 -5.01
CA GLU A 105 15.96 6.31 -5.68
C GLU A 105 16.52 4.94 -6.10
N ASP A 106 17.10 4.92 -7.29
CA ASP A 106 17.97 3.88 -7.87
C ASP A 106 17.33 2.68 -8.57
N ILE A 107 16.68 2.90 -9.72
CA ILE A 107 16.88 2.01 -10.89
C ILE A 107 17.03 2.85 -12.16
N GLU A 108 18.16 2.71 -12.85
CA GLU A 108 18.56 3.45 -14.05
C GLU A 108 17.54 3.34 -15.20
N VAL A 109 16.73 4.39 -15.32
CA VAL A 109 15.74 4.63 -16.39
C VAL A 109 16.34 4.51 -17.80
N GLU A 110 17.66 4.70 -17.94
CA GLU A 110 18.43 4.54 -19.19
C GLU A 110 18.25 3.15 -19.83
N ILE A 111 18.21 2.09 -19.03
CA ILE A 111 18.10 0.70 -19.50
C ILE A 111 16.68 0.41 -20.04
N VAL A 112 15.67 1.05 -19.45
CA VAL A 112 14.26 0.93 -19.85
C VAL A 112 14.02 1.70 -21.16
N LYS A 113 14.56 2.91 -21.28
CA LYS A 113 14.46 3.71 -22.52
C LYS A 113 15.12 3.01 -23.72
N ASN A 114 16.26 2.36 -23.52
CA ASN A 114 16.95 1.62 -24.58
C ASN A 114 16.16 0.38 -25.04
N HIS A 115 15.42 -0.29 -24.16
CA HIS A 115 14.56 -1.41 -24.54
C HIS A 115 13.32 -0.97 -25.34
N ILE A 116 12.73 0.17 -25.00
CA ILE A 116 11.57 0.71 -25.74
C ILE A 116 11.97 1.13 -27.16
N HIS A 117 13.17 1.68 -27.34
CA HIS A 117 13.67 2.07 -28.67
C HIS A 117 13.96 0.87 -29.59
N PHE A 118 14.27 -0.30 -29.03
CA PHE A 118 14.47 -1.55 -29.79
C PHE A 118 13.16 -2.13 -30.33
N ILE A 119 12.04 -1.97 -29.62
CA ILE A 119 10.73 -2.54 -29.99
C ILE A 119 9.98 -1.65 -31.00
N THR A 120 10.34 -0.38 -31.09
CA THR A 120 9.69 0.62 -31.96
C THR A 120 10.36 0.78 -33.34
N ARG A 121 11.27 -0.13 -33.72
CA ARG A 121 11.81 -0.27 -35.09
C ARG A 121 11.57 -1.66 -35.65
#